data_AF-A0A961QRY5-F1
#
_entry.id   AF-A0A961QRY5-F1
#
_cell.length_a   1.000
_cell.length_b   1.000
_cell.length_c   1.000
_cell.angle_alpha   90.00
_cell.angle_beta   90.00
_cell.angle_gamma   90.00
#
_symmetry.space_group_name_H-M   'P 1'
#
loop_
_entity.id
_entity.type
_entity.pdbx_description
1 polymer ?
#
loop_
_entity_poly.entity_id
_entity_poly.type
_entity_poly.pdbx_seq_one_letter_code
_entity_poly.pdbx_strand_id
1 'polypeptide(L)'
;ADRFYDTYVHLPMQKIVTDCIRPEGRADPQGVEEARATLATAYAMIEAEAGAREWAAGDRFGMADCAAAPALFYANWVQPLMPEYPAAAAYLARLRARPSVARVVEEARPYRHLFPAERRA
;
A
#
# COMPACT_ATOMS: atom_id res chain seq x y z
N ALA A 1 -9.96 8.87 8.41
CA ALA A 1 -9.05 8.76 7.25
C ALA A 1 -8.03 7.63 7.47
N ASP A 2 -7.45 7.49 8.66
CA ASP A 2 -6.62 6.34 9.08
C ASP A 2 -7.29 4.97 8.82
N ARG A 3 -8.51 4.74 9.32
CA ARG A 3 -9.26 3.48 9.10
C ARG A 3 -9.45 3.10 7.63
N PHE A 4 -9.44 4.09 6.73
CA PHE A 4 -9.56 3.81 5.30
C PHE A 4 -8.31 3.11 4.78
N TYR A 5 -7.11 3.58 5.16
CA TYR A 5 -5.85 2.93 4.78
C TYR A 5 -5.70 1.55 5.42
N ASP A 6 -6.12 1.38 6.67
CA ASP A 6 -6.10 0.06 7.31
C ASP A 6 -7.03 -0.93 6.58
N THR A 7 -8.28 -0.53 6.35
CA THR A 7 -9.32 -1.46 5.89
C THR A 7 -9.28 -1.71 4.37
N TYR A 8 -8.97 -0.68 3.58
CA TYR A 8 -9.12 -0.73 2.12
C TYR A 8 -7.80 -0.70 1.36
N VAL A 9 -6.66 -0.50 2.03
CA VAL A 9 -5.33 -0.61 1.43
C VAL A 9 -4.52 -1.72 2.09
N HIS A 10 -4.37 -1.67 3.42
CA HIS A 10 -3.50 -2.60 4.14
C HIS A 10 -4.07 -4.02 4.15
N LEU A 11 -5.33 -4.21 4.54
CA LEU A 11 -5.98 -5.53 4.53
C LEU A 11 -5.98 -6.22 3.15
N PRO A 12 -6.40 -5.58 2.03
CA PRO A 12 -6.34 -6.24 0.73
C PRO A 12 -4.90 -6.52 0.27
N MET A 13 -3.95 -5.61 0.53
CA MET A 13 -2.53 -5.89 0.27
C MET A 13 -2.03 -7.11 1.06
N GLN A 14 -2.38 -7.20 2.35
CA GLN A 14 -2.03 -8.37 3.17
C GLN A 14 -2.64 -9.65 2.63
N LYS A 15 -3.89 -9.61 2.12
CA LYS A 15 -4.52 -10.78 1.49
C LYS A 15 -3.70 -11.29 0.30
N ILE A 16 -3.22 -10.39 -0.56
CA ILE A 16 -2.35 -10.74 -1.71
C ILE A 16 -1.04 -11.37 -1.23
N VAL A 17 -0.34 -10.71 -0.30
CA VAL A 17 0.97 -11.15 0.21
C VAL A 17 0.89 -12.47 0.99
N THR A 18 -0.13 -12.64 1.83
CA THR A 18 -0.29 -13.84 2.65
C THR A 18 -0.71 -15.06 1.82
N ASP A 19 -1.35 -14.86 0.66
CA ASP A 19 -1.65 -15.98 -0.26
C ASP A 19 -0.37 -16.61 -0.82
N CYS A 20 0.68 -15.80 -1.07
CA CYS A 20 1.98 -16.26 -1.58
C CYS A 20 2.70 -17.28 -0.68
N ILE A 21 2.36 -17.32 0.61
CA ILE A 21 2.97 -18.22 1.61
C ILE A 21 2.03 -19.34 2.07
N ARG A 22 0.84 -19.46 1.47
CA ARG A 22 -0.06 -20.58 1.78
C ARG A 22 0.53 -21.91 1.31
N PRO A 23 0.27 -23.02 2.03
CA PRO A 23 0.65 -24.35 1.58
C PRO A 23 0.16 -24.67 0.16
N GLU A 24 0.84 -25.60 -0.49
CA GLU A 24 0.43 -26.08 -1.81
C GLU A 24 -1.03 -26.56 -1.80
N GLY A 25 -1.77 -26.23 -2.86
CA GLY A 25 -3.21 -26.55 -2.96
C GLY A 25 -4.14 -25.75 -2.03
N ARG A 26 -3.62 -24.80 -1.23
CA ARG A 26 -4.42 -23.94 -0.32
C ARG A 26 -4.52 -22.47 -0.77
N ALA A 27 -4.00 -22.17 -1.96
CA ALA A 27 -4.15 -20.86 -2.59
C ALA A 27 -5.63 -20.47 -2.71
N ASP A 28 -5.92 -19.18 -2.62
CA ASP A 28 -7.26 -18.63 -2.81
C ASP A 28 -7.23 -17.54 -3.90
N PRO A 29 -7.25 -17.96 -5.19
CA PRO A 29 -7.18 -17.03 -6.32
C PRO A 29 -8.36 -16.04 -6.36
N GLN A 30 -9.55 -16.49 -5.98
CA GLN A 30 -10.74 -15.63 -5.96
C GLN A 30 -10.58 -14.52 -4.93
N GLY A 31 -10.20 -14.85 -3.69
CA GLY A 31 -9.98 -13.84 -2.66
C GLY A 31 -8.82 -12.89 -2.98
N VAL A 32 -7.83 -13.33 -3.76
CA VAL A 32 -6.77 -12.44 -4.28
C VAL A 32 -7.33 -11.46 -5.32
N GLU A 33 -8.17 -11.92 -6.24
CA GLU A 33 -8.81 -11.06 -7.24
C GLU A 33 -9.72 -10.00 -6.60
N GLU A 34 -10.54 -10.41 -5.62
CA GLU A 34 -11.39 -9.50 -4.84
C GLU A 34 -10.57 -8.45 -4.08
N ALA A 35 -9.41 -8.85 -3.53
CA ALA A 35 -8.49 -7.94 -2.86
C ALA A 35 -7.86 -6.93 -3.84
N ARG A 36 -7.47 -7.37 -5.05
CA ARG A 36 -6.93 -6.48 -6.10
C ARG A 36 -7.97 -5.47 -6.58
N ALA A 37 -9.23 -5.89 -6.75
CA ALA A 37 -10.33 -5.01 -7.12
C ALA A 37 -10.64 -3.98 -6.02
N THR A 38 -10.64 -4.40 -4.76
CA THR A 38 -10.79 -3.51 -3.60
C THR A 38 -9.67 -2.48 -3.57
N LEU A 39 -8.42 -2.93 -3.76
CA LEU A 39 -7.24 -2.06 -3.76
C LEU A 39 -7.27 -1.05 -4.91
N ALA A 40 -7.69 -1.46 -6.11
CA ALA A 40 -7.87 -0.57 -7.26
C ALA A 40 -8.92 0.53 -6.97
N THR A 41 -10.04 0.16 -6.33
CA THR A 41 -11.05 1.13 -5.90
C THR A 41 -10.49 2.11 -4.88
N ALA A 42 -9.74 1.62 -3.89
CA ALA A 42 -9.12 2.47 -2.88
C ALA A 42 -8.08 3.43 -3.52
N TYR A 43 -7.29 2.96 -4.48
CA TYR A 43 -6.35 3.80 -5.22
C TYR A 43 -7.06 4.90 -6.01
N ALA A 44 -8.18 4.60 -6.68
CA ALA A 44 -8.97 5.61 -7.38
C ALA A 44 -9.50 6.70 -6.44
N MET A 45 -9.91 6.33 -5.22
CA MET A 45 -10.33 7.31 -4.20
C MET A 45 -9.15 8.18 -3.72
N ILE A 46 -7.99 7.56 -3.47
CA ILE A 46 -6.77 8.28 -3.06
C ILE A 46 -6.31 9.23 -4.17
N GLU A 47 -6.34 8.80 -5.43
CA GLU A 47 -5.99 9.60 -6.60
C GLU A 47 -6.84 10.88 -6.65
N ALA A 48 -8.15 10.75 -6.49
CA ALA A 48 -9.08 11.87 -6.49
C ALA A 48 -8.82 12.87 -5.33
N GLU A 49 -8.47 12.37 -4.14
CA GLU A 49 -8.20 13.23 -2.98
C GLU A 49 -6.79 13.85 -2.99
N ALA A 50 -5.79 13.12 -3.46
CA ALA A 50 -4.39 13.54 -3.47
C ALA A 50 -4.14 14.75 -4.38
N GLY A 51 -4.99 14.97 -5.39
CA GLY A 51 -4.96 16.17 -6.23
C GLY A 51 -5.48 17.44 -5.52
N ALA A 52 -6.25 17.29 -4.44
CA ALA A 52 -6.89 18.41 -3.74
C ALA A 52 -6.29 18.71 -2.36
N ARG A 53 -5.49 17.79 -1.79
CA ARG A 53 -4.95 17.90 -0.43
C ARG A 53 -3.46 17.57 -0.37
N GLU A 54 -2.75 18.22 0.54
CA GLU A 54 -1.34 17.91 0.78
C GLU A 54 -1.17 16.59 1.56
N TRP A 55 -2.01 16.33 2.55
CA TRP A 55 -1.97 15.14 3.39
C TRP A 55 -3.36 14.48 3.46
N ALA A 56 -3.42 13.23 3.89
CA ALA A 56 -4.64 12.42 3.85
C ALA A 56 -5.85 13.09 4.52
N ALA A 57 -5.62 13.89 5.56
CA ALA A 57 -6.66 14.58 6.32
C ALA A 57 -6.67 16.12 6.14
N GLY A 58 -5.98 16.66 5.13
CA GLY A 58 -5.92 18.10 4.85
C GLY A 58 -4.49 18.62 4.74
N ASP A 59 -4.21 19.79 5.31
CA ASP A 59 -2.94 20.51 5.07
C ASP A 59 -1.82 20.15 6.05
N ARG A 60 -2.08 19.26 7.01
CA ARG A 60 -1.09 18.85 8.01
C ARG A 60 -0.97 17.34 8.07
N PHE A 61 0.28 16.87 8.11
CA PHE A 61 0.60 15.47 8.38
C PHE A 61 0.04 15.04 9.74
N GLY A 62 -0.58 13.87 9.79
CA GLY A 62 -1.14 13.31 11.02
C GLY A 62 -1.28 11.79 11.00
N MET A 63 -2.14 11.28 11.88
CA MET A 63 -2.34 9.83 12.07
C MET A 63 -2.79 9.11 10.81
N ALA A 64 -3.57 9.77 9.95
CA ALA A 64 -3.98 9.19 8.66
C ALA A 64 -2.78 8.90 7.75
N ASP A 65 -1.80 9.80 7.72
CA ASP A 65 -0.57 9.63 6.93
C ASP A 65 0.37 8.58 7.53
N CYS A 66 0.39 8.47 8.87
CA CYS A 66 1.07 7.37 9.56
C CYS A 66 0.49 6.00 9.17
N ALA A 67 -0.83 5.90 9.00
CA ALA A 67 -1.49 4.67 8.52
C ALA A 67 -1.23 4.45 7.02
N ALA A 68 -1.28 5.52 6.22
CA ALA A 68 -1.09 5.48 4.77
C ALA A 68 0.32 5.03 4.35
N ALA A 69 1.36 5.51 5.04
CA ALA A 69 2.76 5.29 4.64
C ALA A 69 3.15 3.81 4.47
N PRO A 70 3.00 2.92 5.48
CA PRO A 70 3.32 1.51 5.31
C PRO A 70 2.32 0.79 4.37
N ALA A 71 1.03 1.14 4.44
CA ALA A 71 0.00 0.52 3.60
C ALA A 71 0.29 0.73 2.11
N LEU A 72 0.52 1.98 1.70
CA LEU A 72 0.83 2.32 0.31
C LEU A 72 2.21 1.84 -0.14
N PHE A 73 3.21 1.83 0.75
CA PHE A 73 4.53 1.31 0.40
C PHE A 73 4.47 -0.15 -0.04
N TYR A 74 3.82 -1.02 0.73
CA TYR A 74 3.70 -2.43 0.39
C TYR A 74 2.66 -2.69 -0.69
N ALA A 75 1.55 -1.95 -0.71
CA ALA A 75 0.55 -2.09 -1.75
C ALA A 75 1.13 -1.76 -3.12
N ASN A 76 1.94 -0.70 -3.23
CA ASN A 76 2.65 -0.35 -4.46
C ASN A 76 3.70 -1.40 -4.88
N TRP A 77 4.17 -2.25 -3.97
CA TRP A 77 5.07 -3.36 -4.32
C TRP A 77 4.31 -4.45 -5.08
N VAL A 78 3.11 -4.84 -4.62
CA VAL A 78 2.33 -5.95 -5.20
C VAL A 78 1.32 -5.53 -6.27
N GLN A 79 1.03 -4.23 -6.33
CA GLN A 79 0.15 -3.59 -7.29
C GLN A 79 0.61 -2.13 -7.48
N PRO A 80 1.48 -1.87 -8.46
CA PRO A 80 2.04 -0.55 -8.70
C PRO A 80 0.97 0.53 -8.91
N LEU A 81 1.23 1.74 -8.40
CA LEU A 81 0.38 2.91 -8.58
C LEU A 81 0.53 3.54 -9.97
N MET A 82 1.72 3.47 -10.55
CA MET A 82 1.99 4.03 -11.87
C MET A 82 1.78 2.96 -12.95
N PRO A 83 1.27 3.34 -14.13
CA PRO A 83 0.95 4.72 -14.56
C PRO A 83 -0.44 5.27 -14.19
N GLU A 84 -1.34 4.44 -13.65
CA GLU A 84 -2.78 4.75 -13.56
C GLU A 84 -3.15 5.78 -12.48
N TYR A 85 -2.37 5.89 -11.41
CA TYR A 85 -2.65 6.72 -10.22
C TYR A 85 -1.47 7.66 -9.89
N PRO A 86 -1.19 8.66 -10.74
CA PRO A 86 -0.04 9.54 -10.58
C PRO A 86 -0.11 10.47 -9.35
N ALA A 87 -1.28 10.98 -8.96
CA ALA A 87 -1.41 11.80 -7.76
C ALA A 87 -1.21 10.96 -6.49
N ALA A 88 -1.73 9.73 -6.46
CA ALA A 88 -1.48 8.78 -5.37
C ALA A 88 0.01 8.39 -5.29
N ALA A 89 0.67 8.18 -6.44
CA ALA A 89 2.12 7.94 -6.50
C ALA A 89 2.92 9.14 -5.98
N ALA A 90 2.53 10.37 -6.33
CA ALA A 90 3.15 11.59 -5.81
C ALA A 90 2.93 11.74 -4.29
N TYR A 91 1.75 11.37 -3.79
CA TYR A 91 1.47 11.32 -2.35
C TYR A 91 2.37 10.31 -1.64
N LEU A 92 2.52 9.08 -2.16
CA LEU A 92 3.45 8.08 -1.61
C LEU A 92 4.90 8.58 -1.64
N ALA A 93 5.32 9.26 -2.72
CA ALA A 93 6.66 9.85 -2.79
C ALA A 93 6.87 10.91 -1.69
N ARG A 94 5.87 11.77 -1.45
CA ARG A 94 5.89 12.77 -0.37
C ARG A 94 5.94 12.12 1.01
N LEU A 95 5.18 11.04 1.25
CA LEU A 95 5.25 10.25 2.49
C LEU A 95 6.66 9.68 2.70
N ARG A 96 7.26 9.06 1.67
CA ARG A 96 8.59 8.45 1.73
C ARG A 96 9.73 9.47 1.90
N ALA A 97 9.53 10.71 1.46
CA ALA A 97 10.50 11.78 1.63
C ALA A 97 10.57 12.31 3.08
N ARG A 98 9.58 12.00 3.94
CA ARG A 98 9.62 12.42 5.35
C ARG A 98 10.76 11.71 6.08
N PRO A 99 11.59 12.40 6.89
CA PRO A 99 12.76 11.80 7.53
C PRO A 99 12.47 10.54 8.34
N SER A 100 11.35 10.50 9.07
CA SER A 100 10.95 9.33 9.87
C SER A 100 10.61 8.12 9.00
N VAL A 101 9.94 8.32 7.86
CA VAL A 101 9.56 7.24 6.93
C VAL A 101 10.78 6.79 6.12
N ALA A 102 11.58 7.72 5.62
CA ALA A 102 12.81 7.42 4.88
C ALA A 102 13.76 6.55 5.72
N ARG A 103 13.96 6.91 7.00
CA ARG A 103 14.79 6.16 7.93
C ARG A 103 14.33 4.70 8.06
N VAL A 104 13.04 4.45 8.35
CA VAL A 104 12.55 3.07 8.52
C VAL A 104 12.60 2.26 7.22
N VAL A 105 12.38 2.88 6.07
CA VAL A 105 12.46 2.22 4.76
C VAL A 105 13.90 1.79 4.42
N GLU A 106 14.89 2.59 4.80
CA GLU A 106 16.30 2.25 4.63
C GLU A 106 16.77 1.22 5.65
N GLU A 107 16.39 1.36 6.93
CA GLU A 107 16.67 0.36 7.97
C GLU A 107 16.06 -1.02 7.65
N ALA A 108 14.91 -1.04 6.96
CA ALA A 108 14.24 -2.28 6.53
C ALA A 108 14.86 -2.92 5.27
N ARG A 109 15.75 -2.21 4.54
CA ARG A 109 16.31 -2.68 3.25
C ARG A 109 16.95 -4.07 3.33
N PRO A 110 17.74 -4.43 4.37
CA PRO A 110 18.33 -5.77 4.47
C PRO A 110 17.30 -6.89 4.54
N TYR A 111 16.09 -6.61 5.03
CA TYR A 111 15.03 -7.61 5.26
C TYR A 111 14.06 -7.78 4.08
N ARG A 112 14.24 -7.02 3.00
CA ARG A 112 13.33 -7.05 1.83
C ARG A 112 13.18 -8.44 1.19
N HIS A 113 14.21 -9.28 1.28
CA HIS A 113 14.18 -10.67 0.81
C HIS A 113 13.19 -11.57 1.59
N LEU A 114 12.73 -11.13 2.76
CA LEU A 114 11.71 -11.82 3.55
C LEU A 114 10.28 -11.49 3.09
N PHE A 115 10.08 -10.43 2.30
CA PHE A 115 8.77 -10.03 1.83
C PHE A 115 8.28 -10.98 0.71
N PRO A 116 7.13 -11.67 0.88
CA PRO A 116 6.65 -12.63 -0.10
C PRO A 116 5.80 -11.95 -1.17
N ALA A 117 6.45 -11.18 -2.05
CA ALA A 117 5.80 -10.44 -3.14
C ALA A 117 5.18 -11.35 -4.22
N GLU A 118 5.74 -12.55 -4.39
CA GLU A 118 5.33 -13.54 -5.39
C GLU A 118 5.36 -14.93 -4.74
N ARG A 119 4.57 -15.87 -5.30
CA ARG A 119 4.60 -17.27 -4.85
C ARG A 119 5.97 -17.85 -5.15
N ARG A 120 6.65 -18.37 -4.14
CA ARG A 120 7.89 -19.13 -4.33
C ARG A 120 7.52 -20.45 -5.02
N ALA A 121 8.15 -20.72 -6.16
CA ALA A 121 8.03 -21.98 -6.89
C ALA A 121 8.53 -23.16 -6.05
#